data_AF-A0A2A3D6S9-F1
#
_entry.id   AF-A0A2A3D6S9-F1
#
_cell.length_a   1.000
_cell.length_b   1.000
_cell.length_c   1.000
_cell.angle_alpha   90.00
_cell.angle_beta   90.00
_cell.angle_gamma   90.00
#
_symmetry.space_group_name_H-M   'P 1'
#
loop_
_entity.id
_entity.type
_entity.pdbx_description
1 polymer ?
#
loop_
_entity_poly.entity_id
_entity_poly.type
_entity_poly.pdbx_seq_one_letter_code
_entity_poly.pdbx_strand_id
1 'polypeptide(L)'
;MSVLISLLVGRLGISRLLAGAIAWAAIATLVSGAAFTVCEVIKYRGAEEVRAKIEKENQDAIRRGIDARMSFDDCVDAGGVYDFRRQRCAGAALGHR
;
A
#
# COMPACT_ATOMS: atom_id res chain seq x y z
N MET A 1 38.40 -25.40 22.74
CA MET A 1 36.97 -25.55 22.35
C MET A 1 36.59 -26.98 21.99
N SER A 2 37.43 -27.72 21.25
CA SER A 2 37.16 -29.12 20.84
C SER A 2 36.95 -30.12 21.99
N VAL A 3 37.66 -29.97 23.11
CA VAL A 3 37.59 -30.89 24.26
C VAL A 3 36.26 -30.78 25.01
N LEU A 4 35.77 -29.55 25.23
CA LEU A 4 34.48 -29.30 25.87
C LEU A 4 33.30 -29.82 25.04
N ILE A 5 33.35 -29.61 23.72
CA ILE A 5 32.34 -30.13 22.79
C ILE A 5 32.34 -31.66 22.80
N SER A 6 33.53 -32.29 22.84
CA SER A 6 33.66 -33.75 22.86
C SER A 6 33.14 -34.37 24.17
N LEU A 7 33.38 -33.71 25.31
CA LEU A 7 32.84 -34.12 26.61
C LEU A 7 31.32 -33.97 26.68
N LEU A 8 30.76 -32.87 26.16
CA LEU A 8 29.32 -32.65 26.11
C LEU A 8 28.62 -33.68 25.21
N VAL A 9 29.16 -33.93 24.01
CA VAL A 9 28.66 -34.95 23.07
C VAL A 9 28.74 -36.35 23.68
N GLY A 10 29.83 -36.69 24.37
CA GLY A 10 29.99 -37.98 25.05
C GLY A 10 29.10 -38.15 26.29
N ARG A 11 28.82 -37.07 27.04
CA ARG A 11 27.98 -37.09 28.26
C ARG A 11 26.48 -37.06 27.97
N LEU A 12 26.06 -36.43 26.86
CA LEU A 12 24.66 -36.31 26.46
C LEU A 12 24.19 -37.45 25.54
N GLY A 13 25.09 -38.30 25.03
CA GLY A 13 24.76 -39.39 24.10
C GLY A 13 24.22 -38.92 22.74
N ILE A 14 24.23 -37.61 22.49
CA ILE A 14 23.75 -36.99 21.25
C ILE A 14 24.82 -37.20 20.19
N SER A 15 24.53 -37.98 19.15
CA SER A 15 25.45 -38.14 18.04
C SER A 15 25.76 -36.77 17.40
N ARG A 16 27.01 -36.57 16.95
CA ARG A 16 27.40 -35.34 16.23
C ARG A 16 26.48 -35.04 15.04
N LEU A 17 25.90 -36.10 14.45
CA LEU A 17 24.89 -36.02 13.40
C LEU A 17 23.57 -35.41 13.90
N LEU A 18 23.09 -35.82 15.08
CA LEU A 18 21.87 -35.27 15.66
C LEU A 18 22.05 -33.79 16.04
N ALA A 19 23.20 -33.43 16.61
CA ALA A 19 23.53 -32.02 16.89
C ALA A 19 23.59 -31.18 15.60
N GLY A 20 24.19 -31.71 14.54
CA GLY A 20 24.22 -31.07 13.22
C GLY A 20 22.82 -30.92 12.60
N ALA A 21 21.99 -31.94 12.70
CA ALA A 21 20.61 -31.92 12.21
C ALA A 21 19.77 -30.85 12.92
N ILE A 22 19.90 -30.72 14.24
CA ILE A 22 19.20 -29.68 15.02
C ILE A 22 19.67 -28.29 14.61
N ALA A 23 20.98 -28.10 14.42
CA ALA A 23 21.53 -26.82 13.98
C ALA A 23 20.98 -26.41 12.61
N TRP A 24 20.97 -27.34 11.64
CA TRP A 24 20.39 -27.08 10.32
C TRP A 24 18.88 -26.85 10.35
N ALA A 25 18.15 -27.59 11.18
CA ALA A 25 16.71 -27.36 11.37
C ALA A 25 16.42 -25.97 11.94
N ALA A 26 17.20 -25.52 12.92
CA ALA A 26 17.06 -24.18 13.48
C ALA A 26 17.31 -23.09 12.42
N ILE A 27 18.38 -23.24 11.63
CA ILE A 27 18.70 -22.31 10.52
C ILE A 27 17.56 -22.28 9.50
N ALA A 28 17.08 -23.44 9.04
CA ALA A 28 16.00 -23.52 8.07
C ALA A 28 14.72 -22.86 8.59
N THR A 29 14.40 -23.04 9.87
CA THR A 29 13.22 -22.45 10.52
C THR A 29 13.35 -20.93 10.57
N LEU A 30 14.53 -20.41 10.96
CA LEU A 30 14.78 -18.97 11.02
C LEU A 30 14.70 -18.31 9.63
N VAL A 31 15.34 -18.93 8.63
CA VAL A 31 15.33 -18.42 7.25
C VAL A 31 13.91 -18.44 6.68
N SER A 32 13.17 -19.53 6.88
CA SER A 32 11.79 -19.64 6.39
C SER A 32 10.85 -18.64 7.09
N GLY A 33 11.00 -18.48 8.40
CA GLY A 33 10.25 -17.49 9.17
C GLY A 33 10.53 -16.06 8.70
N ALA A 34 11.80 -15.71 8.48
CA ALA A 34 12.19 -14.39 7.97
C ALA A 34 11.66 -14.13 6.55
N ALA A 35 11.73 -15.12 5.66
CA ALA A 35 11.18 -14.97 4.31
C ALA A 35 9.66 -14.77 4.33
N PHE A 36 8.94 -15.51 5.19
CA PHE A 36 7.50 -15.38 5.33
C PHE A 36 7.09 -14.00 5.84
N THR A 37 7.75 -13.48 6.89
CA THR A 37 7.43 -12.16 7.45
C THR A 37 7.73 -11.03 6.48
N VAL A 38 8.82 -11.10 5.73
CA VAL A 38 9.14 -10.10 4.69
C VAL A 38 8.06 -10.08 3.60
N CYS A 39 7.63 -11.24 3.11
CA CYS A 39 6.56 -11.34 2.10
C CYS A 39 5.23 -10.74 2.59
N GLU A 40 4.84 -11.04 3.83
CA GLU A 40 3.62 -10.49 4.45
C GLU A 40 3.71 -8.96 4.60
N VAL A 41 4.84 -8.45 5.09
CA VAL A 41 5.04 -7.00 5.27
C VAL A 41 5.00 -6.27 3.94
N ILE A 42 5.64 -6.79 2.89
CA ILE A 42 5.60 -6.19 1.55
C ILE A 42 4.16 -6.14 1.01
N LYS A 43 3.40 -7.24 1.14
CA LYS A 43 2.00 -7.28 0.70
C LYS A 43 1.14 -6.29 1.48
N TYR A 44 1.31 -6.22 2.79
CA TYR A 44 0.54 -5.32 3.64
C TYR A 44 0.83 -3.86 3.32
N ARG A 45 2.11 -3.49 3.18
CA ARG A 45 2.52 -2.15 2.77
C ARG A 45 2.00 -1.78 1.39
N GLY A 46 2.08 -2.71 0.42
CA GLY A 46 1.55 -2.49 -0.91
C GLY A 46 0.03 -2.29 -0.93
N ALA A 47 -0.71 -3.04 -0.11
CA ALA A 47 -2.16 -2.87 0.02
C ALA A 47 -2.54 -1.51 0.61
N GLU A 48 -1.82 -1.05 1.64
CA GLU A 48 -2.03 0.27 2.24
C GLU A 48 -1.69 1.41 1.27
N GLU A 49 -0.62 1.29 0.48
CA GLU A 49 -0.27 2.28 -0.55
C GLU A 49 -1.34 2.38 -1.63
N VAL A 50 -1.87 1.26 -2.11
CA VAL A 50 -2.95 1.23 -3.09
C VAL A 50 -4.23 1.82 -2.51
N ARG A 51 -4.58 1.46 -1.27
CA ARG A 51 -5.78 1.98 -0.60
C ARG A 51 -5.70 3.48 -0.37
N ALA A 52 -4.55 3.99 0.07
CA ALA A 52 -4.30 5.41 0.26
C ALA A 52 -4.37 6.16 -1.08
N LYS A 53 -3.86 5.57 -2.16
CA LYS A 53 -3.95 6.16 -3.51
C LYS A 53 -5.40 6.24 -3.99
N ILE A 54 -6.17 5.16 -3.84
CA ILE A 54 -7.59 5.13 -4.23
C ILE A 54 -8.39 6.16 -3.43
N GLU A 55 -8.18 6.23 -2.11
CA GLU A 55 -8.87 7.21 -1.28
C GLU A 55 -8.55 8.64 -1.73
N LYS A 56 -7.28 8.94 -1.99
CA LYS A 56 -6.85 10.25 -2.50
C LYS A 56 -7.50 10.57 -3.85
N GLU A 57 -7.49 9.64 -4.79
CA GLU A 57 -8.09 9.83 -6.12
C GLU A 57 -9.61 10.05 -6.03
N ASN A 58 -10.30 9.34 -5.13
CA ASN A 58 -11.74 9.54 -4.88
C ASN A 58 -12.04 10.90 -4.26
N GLN A 59 -11.28 11.32 -3.25
CA GLN A 59 -11.44 12.64 -2.64
C GLN A 59 -11.20 13.77 -3.66
N ASP A 60 -10.20 13.62 -4.53
CA ASP A 60 -9.94 14.57 -5.62
C ASP A 60 -11.07 14.60 -6.65
N ALA A 61 -11.70 13.45 -6.94
CA ALA A 61 -12.86 13.39 -7.83
C ALA A 61 -14.10 14.07 -7.22
N ILE A 62 -14.38 13.84 -5.93
CA ILE A 62 -15.46 14.50 -5.20
C ILE A 62 -15.24 16.02 -5.20
N ARG A 63 -14.02 16.47 -4.89
CA ARG A 63 -13.70 17.90 -4.83
C ARG A 63 -13.85 18.57 -6.19
N ARG A 64 -13.39 17.93 -7.27
CA ARG A 64 -13.61 18.40 -8.65
C ARG A 64 -15.09 18.44 -9.02
N GLY A 65 -15.88 17.47 -8.57
CA GLY A 65 -17.34 17.47 -8.78
C GLY A 65 -18.04 18.63 -8.07
N ILE A 66 -17.67 18.91 -6.82
CA ILE A 66 -18.22 20.04 -6.05
C ILE A 66 -17.82 21.37 -6.71
N ASP A 67 -16.57 21.53 -7.13
CA ASP A 67 -16.08 22.74 -7.80
C ASP A 67 -16.75 22.97 -9.16
N ALA A 68 -16.95 21.90 -9.95
CA ALA A 68 -17.69 21.96 -11.20
C ALA A 68 -19.17 22.34 -11.01
N ARG A 69 -19.80 21.89 -9.91
CA ARG A 69 -21.17 22.25 -9.59
C ARG A 69 -21.27 23.72 -9.15
N MET A 70 -20.39 24.18 -8.26
CA MET A 70 -20.36 25.58 -7.82
C MET A 70 -20.12 26.52 -9.00
N SER A 71 -19.15 26.21 -9.87
CA SER A 71 -18.89 27.03 -11.07
C SER A 71 -20.02 27.04 -12.09
N PHE A 72 -20.84 25.98 -12.14
CA PHE A 72 -22.07 25.98 -12.93
C PHE A 72 -23.14 26.88 -12.30
N ASP A 73 -23.44 26.68 -11.01
CA ASP A 73 -24.45 27.47 -10.29
C ASP A 73 -24.07 28.97 -10.31
N ASP A 74 -22.82 29.32 -9.99
CA ASP A 74 -22.30 30.70 -10.05
C ASP A 74 -22.45 31.33 -11.44
N CYS A 75 -22.23 30.55 -12.50
CA CYS A 75 -22.37 31.02 -13.88
C CYS A 75 -23.83 31.31 -14.23
N VAL A 76 -24.74 30.43 -13.84
CA VAL A 76 -26.19 30.57 -14.09
C VAL A 76 -26.74 31.75 -13.28
N ASP A 77 -26.36 31.87 -12.01
CA ASP A 77 -26.78 32.96 -11.13
C ASP A 77 -26.26 34.33 -11.60
N ALA A 78 -25.09 34.38 -12.22
CA ALA A 78 -24.56 35.58 -12.87
C ALA A 78 -25.21 35.88 -14.24
N GLY A 79 -26.16 35.08 -14.71
CA GLY A 79 -26.82 35.24 -16.01
C GLY A 79 -25.95 34.85 -17.22
N GLY A 80 -24.90 34.07 -17.00
CA GLY A 80 -24.01 33.53 -18.04
C GLY A 80 -24.57 32.26 -18.69
N VAL A 81 -23.85 31.76 -19.70
CA VAL A 81 -24.17 30.47 -20.35
C VAL A 81 -23.03 29.50 -20.10
N TYR A 82 -23.30 28.39 -19.42
CA TYR A 82 -22.26 27.42 -19.11
C TYR A 82 -21.91 26.54 -20.33
N ASP A 83 -20.63 26.48 -20.69
CA ASP A 83 -20.11 25.59 -21.74
C ASP A 83 -19.72 24.24 -21.11
N PHE A 84 -20.58 23.24 -21.25
CA PHE A 84 -20.35 21.88 -20.74
C PHE A 84 -19.18 21.16 -21.40
N ARG A 85 -18.82 21.52 -22.64
CA ARG A 85 -17.69 20.91 -23.36
C ARG A 85 -16.36 21.42 -22.82
N ARG A 86 -16.30 22.70 -22.43
CA ARG A 86 -15.10 23.34 -21.87
C ARG A 86 -15.10 23.44 -20.34
N GLN A 87 -16.16 22.98 -19.67
CA GLN A 87 -16.36 23.06 -18.22
C GLN A 87 -16.08 24.45 -17.66
N ARG A 88 -16.63 25.48 -18.30
CA ARG A 88 -16.42 26.87 -17.90
C ARG A 88 -17.60 27.74 -18.29
N CYS A 89 -17.77 28.84 -17.58
CA CYS A 89 -18.74 29.86 -17.95
C CYS A 89 -18.32 30.52 -19.27
N ALA A 90 -19.16 30.44 -20.30
CA ALA A 90 -19.09 31.33 -21.45
C ALA A 90 -19.88 32.61 -21.09
N GLY A 91 -19.30 33.78 -21.38
CA GLY A 91 -19.90 35.07 -21.00
C GLY A 91 -21.32 35.29 -21.56
N ALA A 92 -21.92 36.42 -21.16
CA ALA A 92 -23.32 36.83 -21.34
C ALA A 92 -24.13 36.03 -22.38
N ALA A 93 -25.28 35.52 -21.96
CA ALA A 93 -26.28 34.96 -22.86
C ALA A 93 -26.61 35.99 -23.96
N LEU A 94 -26.01 35.81 -25.14
CA LEU A 94 -26.35 36.59 -26.32
C LEU A 94 -27.74 36.15 -26.75
N GLY A 95 -28.76 36.72 -26.10
CA GLY A 95 -30.14 36.54 -26.47
C GLY A 95 -30.33 36.91 -27.92
N HIS A 96 -31.13 36.11 -28.63
CA HIS A 96 -31.70 36.54 -29.90
C HIS A 96 -32.45 37.86 -29.69
N ARG A 97 -32.17 38.84 -30.55
CA ARG A 97 -33.09 39.96 -30.79
C ARG A 97 -34.46 39.44 -31.18
#